data_AF-A0A7I8XFC8-F1
#
_entry.id   AF-A0A7I8XFC8-F1
#
_cell.length_a   1.000
_cell.length_b   1.000
_cell.length_c   1.000
_cell.angle_alpha   90.00
_cell.angle_beta   90.00
_cell.angle_gamma   90.00
#
_symmetry.space_group_name_H-M   'P 1'
#
loop_
_entity.id
_entity.type
_entity.pdbx_description
1 polymer ?
#
loop_
_entity_poly.entity_id
_entity_poly.type
_entity_poly.pdbx_seq_one_letter_code
_entity_poly.pdbx_strand_id
1 'polypeptide(L)'
;MRIAIIGKSAFGADVYKRLIENGHNVVLVCTELDKNGRADLLALEAEKNGTPVIKCKSWRRKNAQGKFEVIPELFEQYKSYKPDLNVLPFCTQFIPSEIQDYPKHRTIIYHPSILPAHRGASAISWTLIEGDEEAGLSIFWADDGLDTGPILLQKKCKVEENDTLNTLYKRFLYPEGVKACVEAVKLITDGTAPRIVQPEEGASYEPYITAKPELAEIKWDKLDTQRKLHNFIRGCDSVPGAWTTLNGQKVQLFGSSLWKRFEVPGNAKEVKAEGAPGGVVWTHDKGLLFKTADGRYVNVENLKYEDGRMIKANKFGATTNGVDEKVELSEEEKKLVEPIRAAWSDILGGAKITETTNFFDEGATSADLTRLVEEVKDISGIGLENAEVYMCPTFEEFVTVVVKKLRGDDKPKIEFKKLELHVNNMDVVIPIQSLINGEFTDSSTGETMPTIDPSTEEVICHVPKCTPADVDRAVRAADEAFHYGEWSKISPRERGRLMYRLADLMEQHREELATIEAIDAGAVYTLALKTHVGMSIEVWRYFAGWCDKIHVSWEFCRKHGDF
;
A
#
# COMPACT_ATOMS: atom_id res chain seq x y z
N MET A 1 -26.69 30.76 1.53
CA MET A 1 -26.32 30.33 2.90
C MET A 1 -24.85 30.62 3.12
N ARG A 2 -24.48 31.21 4.25
CA ARG A 2 -23.11 31.52 4.66
C ARG A 2 -22.53 30.34 5.45
N ILE A 3 -21.43 29.77 4.99
CA ILE A 3 -20.88 28.53 5.57
C ILE A 3 -19.57 28.85 6.29
N ALA A 4 -19.42 28.37 7.52
CA ALA A 4 -18.12 28.25 8.16
C ALA A 4 -17.64 26.79 8.08
N ILE A 5 -16.39 26.57 7.67
CA ILE A 5 -15.77 25.25 7.69
C ILE A 5 -14.84 25.17 8.89
N ILE A 6 -15.02 24.16 9.74
CA ILE A 6 -14.14 23.90 10.89
C ILE A 6 -13.50 22.53 10.68
N GLY A 7 -12.24 22.50 10.22
CA GLY A 7 -11.58 21.24 9.89
C GLY A 7 -10.12 21.41 9.51
N LYS A 8 -9.53 20.38 8.90
CA LYS A 8 -8.12 20.36 8.49
C LYS A 8 -7.84 19.37 7.35
N SER A 9 -6.57 19.29 6.94
CA SER A 9 -6.02 18.33 5.97
C SER A 9 -6.58 18.49 4.55
N ALA A 10 -6.11 17.64 3.64
CA ALA A 10 -6.54 17.58 2.24
C ALA A 10 -8.05 17.37 2.11
N PHE A 11 -8.64 16.54 2.99
CA PHE A 11 -10.08 16.29 2.97
C PHE A 11 -10.90 17.57 3.23
N GLY A 12 -10.51 18.36 4.23
CA GLY A 12 -11.14 19.65 4.48
C GLY A 12 -10.97 20.62 3.30
N ALA A 13 -9.77 20.67 2.72
CA ALA A 13 -9.45 21.51 1.57
C ALA A 13 -10.30 21.15 0.33
N ASP A 14 -10.50 19.87 0.05
CA ASP A 14 -11.29 19.44 -1.11
C ASP A 14 -12.80 19.61 -0.88
N VAL A 15 -13.30 19.45 0.35
CA VAL A 15 -14.67 19.88 0.71
C VAL A 15 -14.83 21.39 0.49
N TYR A 16 -13.86 22.20 0.93
CA TYR A 16 -13.88 23.65 0.70
C TYR A 16 -13.95 23.99 -0.80
N LYS A 17 -13.02 23.47 -1.62
CA LYS A 17 -13.00 23.70 -3.07
C LYS A 17 -14.33 23.33 -3.69
N ARG A 18 -14.85 22.15 -3.36
CA ARG A 18 -16.08 21.65 -3.96
C ARG A 18 -17.29 22.49 -3.57
N LEU A 19 -17.34 23.02 -2.34
CA LEU A 19 -18.39 23.94 -1.94
C LEU A 19 -18.34 25.26 -2.72
N ILE A 20 -17.14 25.84 -2.91
CA ILE A 20 -16.95 27.06 -3.71
C ILE A 20 -17.35 26.82 -5.18
N GLU A 21 -16.90 25.71 -5.78
CA GLU A 21 -17.25 25.33 -7.17
C GLU A 21 -18.76 25.18 -7.39
N ASN A 22 -19.50 24.73 -6.37
CA ASN A 22 -20.97 24.62 -6.42
C ASN A 22 -21.69 25.92 -6.05
N GLY A 23 -20.97 27.05 -5.98
CA GLY A 23 -21.54 28.37 -5.74
C GLY A 23 -21.95 28.64 -4.29
N HIS A 24 -21.51 27.82 -3.34
CA HIS A 24 -21.76 28.08 -1.92
C HIS A 24 -20.84 29.19 -1.40
N ASN A 25 -21.37 30.02 -0.49
CA ASN A 25 -20.63 31.13 0.10
C ASN A 25 -19.94 30.67 1.40
N VAL A 26 -18.66 30.27 1.31
CA VAL A 26 -17.84 29.99 2.49
C VAL A 26 -17.28 31.29 3.04
N VAL A 27 -17.74 31.70 4.23
CA VAL A 27 -17.41 33.01 4.84
C VAL A 27 -16.26 32.94 5.83
N LEU A 28 -15.90 31.74 6.29
CA LEU A 28 -14.87 31.52 7.30
C LEU A 28 -14.33 30.10 7.23
N VAL A 29 -13.02 29.95 7.40
CA VAL A 29 -12.35 28.68 7.63
C VAL A 29 -11.67 28.72 9.00
N CYS A 30 -11.91 27.73 9.84
CA CYS A 30 -11.24 27.52 11.11
C CYS A 30 -10.42 26.22 11.07
N THR A 31 -9.11 26.29 11.30
CA THR A 31 -8.21 25.15 11.24
C THR A 31 -7.14 25.20 12.35
N GLU A 32 -6.24 24.22 12.37
CA GLU A 32 -5.15 24.12 13.34
C GLU A 32 -4.05 25.16 13.10
N LEU A 33 -3.18 25.33 14.09
CA LEU A 33 -1.96 26.12 13.97
C LEU A 33 -1.00 25.47 12.97
N ASP A 34 -0.14 26.29 12.36
CA ASP A 34 0.93 25.83 11.48
C ASP A 34 1.87 24.89 12.25
N LYS A 35 2.28 23.81 11.59
CA LYS A 35 3.19 22.80 12.14
C LYS A 35 4.48 22.84 11.35
N ASN A 36 5.62 22.95 12.04
CA ASN A 36 6.95 23.01 11.44
C ASN A 36 7.05 24.08 10.33
N GLY A 37 6.42 25.24 10.54
CA GLY A 37 6.41 26.33 9.55
C GLY A 37 5.51 26.11 8.33
N ARG A 38 4.78 24.98 8.25
CA ARG A 38 3.81 24.71 7.19
C ARG A 38 2.38 24.92 7.67
N ALA A 39 1.63 25.69 6.89
CA ALA A 39 0.20 25.84 7.09
C ALA A 39 -0.56 24.59 6.65
N ASP A 40 -1.71 24.34 7.28
CA ASP A 40 -2.62 23.27 6.89
C ASP A 40 -3.15 23.48 5.45
N LEU A 41 -3.36 22.39 4.71
CA LEU A 41 -3.81 22.46 3.31
C LEU A 41 -5.14 23.20 3.14
N LEU A 42 -6.04 23.13 4.13
CA LEU A 42 -7.29 23.88 4.11
C LEU A 42 -7.04 25.39 4.32
N ALA A 43 -6.08 25.78 5.16
CA ALA A 43 -5.71 27.20 5.32
C ALA A 43 -5.17 27.77 4.00
N LEU A 44 -4.23 27.07 3.38
CA LEU A 44 -3.59 27.50 2.13
C LEU A 44 -4.62 27.70 1.02
N GLU A 45 -5.55 26.76 0.86
CA GLU A 45 -6.59 26.85 -0.16
C GLU A 45 -7.58 27.98 0.14
N ALA A 46 -7.97 28.18 1.41
CA ALA A 46 -8.86 29.26 1.80
C ALA A 46 -8.24 30.64 1.58
N GLU A 47 -6.98 30.83 1.98
CA GLU A 47 -6.22 32.07 1.80
C GLU A 47 -6.04 32.41 0.32
N LYS A 48 -5.73 31.41 -0.51
CA LYS A 48 -5.61 31.57 -1.98
C LYS A 48 -6.90 32.10 -2.61
N ASN A 49 -8.05 31.71 -2.09
CA ASN A 49 -9.37 32.15 -2.56
C ASN A 49 -9.91 33.37 -1.79
N GLY A 50 -9.09 34.00 -0.95
CA GLY A 50 -9.46 35.20 -0.17
C GLY A 50 -10.48 34.94 0.95
N THR A 51 -10.71 33.69 1.32
CA THR A 51 -11.58 33.34 2.45
C THR A 51 -10.84 33.57 3.78
N PRO A 52 -11.43 34.30 4.74
CA PRO A 52 -10.82 34.52 6.04
C PRO A 52 -10.52 33.20 6.77
N VAL A 53 -9.32 33.11 7.36
CA VAL A 53 -8.86 31.94 8.13
C VAL A 53 -8.63 32.32 9.59
N ILE A 54 -9.16 31.51 10.51
CA ILE A 54 -8.83 31.53 11.93
C ILE A 54 -8.06 30.25 12.26
N LYS A 55 -6.82 30.40 12.73
CA LYS A 55 -6.00 29.29 13.21
C LYS A 55 -6.09 29.23 14.73
N CYS A 56 -6.58 28.14 15.30
CA CYS A 56 -6.73 28.00 16.76
C CYS A 56 -6.24 26.63 17.26
N LYS A 57 -5.54 26.65 18.40
CA LYS A 57 -5.11 25.42 19.08
C LYS A 57 -6.27 24.71 19.81
N SER A 58 -7.19 25.49 20.34
CA SER A 58 -8.33 25.02 21.14
C SER A 58 -9.45 26.05 21.08
N TRP A 59 -10.70 25.58 21.14
CA TRP A 59 -11.89 26.43 21.31
C TRP A 59 -12.21 26.73 22.77
N ARG A 60 -11.56 26.03 23.71
CA ARG A 60 -11.74 26.19 25.15
C ARG A 60 -10.44 26.54 25.86
N ARG A 61 -10.54 27.31 26.94
CA ARG A 61 -9.46 27.54 27.92
C ARG A 61 -9.95 27.20 29.32
N LYS A 62 -9.01 26.93 30.23
CA LYS A 62 -9.36 26.82 31.66
C LYS A 62 -9.55 28.24 32.23
N ASN A 63 -10.66 28.46 32.93
CA ASN A 63 -10.90 29.67 33.68
C ASN A 63 -10.14 29.67 35.02
N ALA A 64 -10.28 30.74 35.81
CA ALA A 64 -9.61 30.89 37.11
C ALA A 64 -9.96 29.76 38.10
N GLN A 65 -11.09 29.09 37.92
CA GLN A 65 -11.56 27.95 38.72
C GLN A 65 -11.16 26.59 38.12
N GLY A 66 -10.36 26.58 37.05
CA GLY A 66 -9.88 25.35 36.39
C GLY A 66 -10.92 24.66 35.50
N LYS A 67 -12.13 25.22 35.32
CA LYS A 67 -13.17 24.69 34.44
C LYS A 67 -12.91 25.14 33.00
N PHE A 68 -13.16 24.26 32.03
CA PHE A 68 -13.09 24.64 30.62
C PHE A 68 -14.28 25.52 30.23
N GLU A 69 -13.99 26.68 29.65
CA GLU A 69 -14.94 27.62 29.06
C GLU A 69 -14.54 27.94 27.62
N VAL A 70 -15.50 28.36 26.80
CA VAL A 70 -15.22 28.86 25.44
C VAL A 70 -14.35 30.11 25.52
N ILE A 71 -13.38 30.23 24.62
CA ILE A 71 -12.52 31.41 24.53
C ILE A 71 -13.37 32.58 23.99
N PRO A 72 -13.69 33.62 24.80
CA PRO A 72 -14.66 34.64 24.41
C PRO A 72 -14.22 35.43 23.18
N GLU A 73 -12.94 35.77 23.08
CA GLU A 73 -12.40 36.58 21.99
C GLU A 73 -12.48 35.84 20.65
N LEU A 74 -12.20 34.53 20.68
CA LEU A 74 -12.32 33.64 19.53
C LEU A 74 -13.79 33.47 19.11
N PHE A 75 -14.69 33.35 20.07
CA PHE A 75 -16.12 33.24 19.78
C PHE A 75 -16.69 34.51 19.17
N GLU A 76 -16.35 35.69 19.71
CA GLU A 76 -16.76 36.97 19.11
C GLU A 76 -16.21 37.14 17.69
N GLN A 77 -14.95 36.76 17.46
CA GLN A 77 -14.35 36.77 16.13
C GLN A 77 -15.13 35.86 15.17
N TYR A 78 -15.42 34.62 15.57
CA TYR A 78 -16.23 33.68 14.79
C TYR A 78 -17.62 34.25 14.46
N LYS A 79 -18.31 34.84 15.44
CA LYS A 79 -19.65 35.44 15.26
C LYS A 79 -19.64 36.63 14.29
N SER A 80 -18.54 37.37 14.19
CA SER A 80 -18.43 38.49 13.26
C SER A 80 -18.63 38.07 11.79
N TYR A 81 -18.28 36.81 11.47
CA TYR A 81 -18.50 36.17 10.17
C TYR A 81 -19.88 35.54 10.02
N LYS A 82 -20.82 35.77 10.95
CA LYS A 82 -22.25 35.37 10.97
C LYS A 82 -22.60 34.11 10.14
N PRO A 83 -21.96 32.95 10.38
CA PRO A 83 -22.29 31.74 9.63
C PRO A 83 -23.75 31.31 9.83
N ASP A 84 -24.38 30.84 8.76
CA ASP A 84 -25.71 30.23 8.76
C ASP A 84 -25.65 28.72 9.00
N LEU A 85 -24.52 28.08 8.64
CA LEU A 85 -24.23 26.65 8.82
C LEU A 85 -22.73 26.46 9.15
N ASN A 86 -22.42 25.55 10.07
CA ASN A 86 -21.06 25.00 10.20
C ASN A 86 -20.97 23.63 9.51
N VAL A 87 -19.85 23.41 8.81
CA VAL A 87 -19.50 22.11 8.23
C VAL A 87 -18.16 21.66 8.82
N LEU A 88 -18.16 20.49 9.47
CA LEU A 88 -16.97 19.90 10.09
C LEU A 88 -16.54 18.67 9.29
N PRO A 89 -15.80 18.84 8.18
CA PRO A 89 -15.42 17.74 7.29
C PRO A 89 -14.34 16.85 7.92
N PHE A 90 -13.46 17.41 8.73
CA PHE A 90 -12.46 16.66 9.48
C PHE A 90 -11.98 17.47 10.67
N CYS A 91 -12.60 17.26 11.83
CA CYS A 91 -12.24 17.95 13.06
C CYS A 91 -11.85 16.93 14.13
N THR A 92 -10.68 17.09 14.75
CA THR A 92 -10.22 16.20 15.84
C THR A 92 -10.40 16.82 17.22
N GLN A 93 -11.08 17.96 17.31
CA GLN A 93 -11.36 18.65 18.56
C GLN A 93 -12.85 18.61 18.84
N PHE A 94 -13.23 18.44 20.10
CA PHE A 94 -14.61 18.61 20.50
C PHE A 94 -14.98 20.11 20.45
N ILE A 95 -15.83 20.48 19.51
CA ILE A 95 -16.29 21.86 19.34
C ILE A 95 -17.32 22.18 20.44
N PRO A 96 -17.24 23.32 21.15
CA PRO A 96 -18.21 23.66 22.18
C PRO A 96 -19.62 23.87 21.63
N SER A 97 -20.66 23.52 22.39
CA SER A 97 -22.06 23.63 21.96
C SER A 97 -22.43 25.07 21.60
N GLU A 98 -21.84 26.08 22.23
CA GLU A 98 -22.03 27.49 21.87
C GLU A 98 -21.64 27.81 20.42
N ILE A 99 -20.61 27.14 19.89
CA ILE A 99 -20.20 27.25 18.49
C ILE A 99 -21.07 26.37 17.60
N GLN A 100 -21.40 25.16 18.06
CA GLN A 100 -22.20 24.22 17.29
C GLN A 100 -23.62 24.74 17.02
N ASP A 101 -24.18 25.43 18.01
CA ASP A 101 -25.56 25.90 18.05
C ASP A 101 -25.77 27.31 17.51
N TYR A 102 -24.70 28.08 17.37
CA TYR A 102 -24.78 29.46 16.92
C TYR A 102 -25.42 29.63 15.53
N PRO A 103 -25.04 28.86 14.49
CA PRO A 103 -25.63 29.04 13.17
C PRO A 103 -27.11 28.63 13.15
N LYS A 104 -27.93 29.34 12.37
CA LYS A 104 -29.36 29.06 12.21
C LYS A 104 -29.63 27.61 11.80
N HIS A 105 -28.82 27.07 10.89
CA HIS A 105 -28.92 25.69 10.43
C HIS A 105 -28.04 24.73 11.24
N ARG A 106 -27.50 25.15 12.39
CA ARG A 106 -26.66 24.35 13.29
C ARG A 106 -25.35 23.90 12.62
N THR A 107 -24.85 22.74 13.03
CA THR A 107 -23.58 22.17 12.62
C THR A 107 -23.78 20.76 12.09
N ILE A 108 -23.13 20.44 10.97
CA ILE A 108 -23.02 19.07 10.46
C ILE A 108 -21.57 18.59 10.54
N ILE A 109 -21.41 17.30 10.81
CA ILE A 109 -20.12 16.64 11.02
C ILE A 109 -20.02 15.45 10.07
N TYR A 110 -18.87 15.31 9.43
CA TYR A 110 -18.48 14.09 8.73
C TYR A 110 -17.84 13.10 9.72
N HIS A 111 -18.29 11.84 9.68
CA HIS A 111 -17.74 10.76 10.47
C HIS A 111 -17.50 9.52 9.60
N PRO A 112 -16.30 8.92 9.63
CA PRO A 112 -15.93 7.81 8.74
C PRO A 112 -16.35 6.44 9.29
N SER A 113 -17.60 6.31 9.74
CA SER A 113 -18.25 5.03 10.01
C SER A 113 -19.76 5.09 9.72
N ILE A 114 -20.40 3.92 9.79
CA ILE A 114 -21.85 3.77 9.71
C ILE A 114 -22.41 3.94 11.13
N LEU A 115 -22.61 5.20 11.56
CA LEU A 115 -23.21 5.50 12.86
C LEU A 115 -24.56 4.76 13.03
N PRO A 116 -24.85 4.20 14.21
CA PRO A 116 -24.22 4.50 15.51
C PRO A 116 -22.96 3.66 15.83
N ALA A 117 -22.51 2.78 14.93
CA ALA A 117 -21.30 2.01 15.14
C ALA A 117 -20.04 2.89 15.06
N HIS A 118 -19.05 2.57 15.88
CA HIS A 118 -17.74 3.19 15.93
C HIS A 118 -17.74 4.71 16.14
N ARG A 119 -18.44 5.19 17.17
CA ARG A 119 -18.32 6.59 17.62
C ARG A 119 -16.88 6.87 18.08
N GLY A 120 -16.39 8.08 17.86
CA GLY A 120 -15.07 8.53 18.31
C GLY A 120 -13.98 8.54 17.23
N ALA A 121 -12.76 8.90 17.64
CA ALA A 121 -11.74 9.41 16.73
C ALA A 121 -11.06 8.38 15.81
N SER A 122 -11.16 7.07 16.10
CA SER A 122 -10.46 6.01 15.35
C SER A 122 -11.40 5.07 14.61
N ALA A 123 -12.55 5.58 14.15
CA ALA A 123 -13.64 4.78 13.61
C ALA A 123 -13.21 3.87 12.43
N ILE A 124 -12.33 4.33 11.54
CA ILE A 124 -11.81 3.51 10.43
C ILE A 124 -11.00 2.33 10.95
N SER A 125 -10.11 2.55 11.93
CA SER A 125 -9.32 1.48 12.54
C SER A 125 -10.24 0.44 13.17
N TRP A 126 -11.23 0.86 13.94
CA TRP A 126 -12.13 -0.06 14.64
C TRP A 126 -13.04 -0.85 13.69
N THR A 127 -13.53 -0.23 12.61
CA THR A 127 -14.20 -0.95 11.50
C THR A 127 -13.37 -2.14 11.01
N LEU A 128 -12.05 -1.92 10.84
CA LEU A 128 -11.16 -2.96 10.32
C LEU A 128 -10.76 -3.98 11.40
N ILE A 129 -10.53 -3.54 12.65
CA ILE A 129 -10.16 -4.37 13.81
C ILE A 129 -11.29 -5.34 14.17
N GLU A 130 -12.52 -4.84 14.26
CA GLU A 130 -13.70 -5.66 14.57
C GLU A 130 -14.09 -6.59 13.41
N GLY A 131 -13.60 -6.29 12.20
CA GLY A 131 -13.75 -7.16 11.04
C GLY A 131 -15.07 -6.99 10.31
N ASP A 132 -15.61 -5.78 10.33
CA ASP A 132 -16.86 -5.43 9.66
C ASP A 132 -16.81 -5.78 8.17
N GLU A 133 -17.92 -6.31 7.65
CA GLU A 133 -18.09 -6.60 6.23
C GLU A 133 -18.38 -5.34 5.40
N GLU A 134 -18.99 -4.34 6.03
CA GLU A 134 -19.31 -3.03 5.45
C GLU A 134 -18.56 -1.93 6.18
N ALA A 135 -17.98 -1.01 5.42
CA ALA A 135 -17.49 0.27 5.92
C ALA A 135 -18.33 1.39 5.32
N GLY A 136 -18.29 2.56 5.93
CA GLY A 136 -19.06 3.68 5.43
C GLY A 136 -18.74 4.99 6.10
N LEU A 137 -19.56 5.97 5.78
CA LEU A 137 -19.48 7.32 6.33
C LEU A 137 -20.88 7.82 6.69
N SER A 138 -20.92 8.73 7.64
CA SER A 138 -22.13 9.43 8.08
C SER A 138 -21.89 10.93 8.03
N ILE A 139 -22.84 11.67 7.48
CA ILE A 139 -23.00 13.09 7.78
C ILE A 139 -24.12 13.20 8.79
N PHE A 140 -23.85 13.81 9.94
CA PHE A 140 -24.82 13.91 11.03
C PHE A 140 -24.86 15.32 11.62
N TRP A 141 -25.96 15.64 12.29
CA TRP A 141 -26.18 16.90 12.98
C TRP A 141 -25.50 16.83 14.35
N ALA A 142 -24.67 17.80 14.68
CA ALA A 142 -24.01 17.84 15.98
C ALA A 142 -25.03 18.02 17.13
N ASP A 143 -24.73 17.42 18.28
CA ASP A 143 -25.45 17.55 19.54
C ASP A 143 -24.46 17.56 20.73
N ASP A 144 -24.98 17.53 21.95
CA ASP A 144 -24.17 17.60 23.17
C ASP A 144 -23.38 16.30 23.47
N GLY A 145 -23.62 15.23 22.71
CA GLY A 145 -22.91 13.96 22.87
C GLY A 145 -21.74 13.79 21.90
N LEU A 146 -21.06 12.65 22.00
CA LEU A 146 -19.94 12.30 21.13
C LEU A 146 -20.46 11.42 19.98
N ASP A 147 -20.60 12.01 18.80
CA ASP A 147 -21.08 11.36 17.57
C ASP A 147 -22.46 10.69 17.71
N THR A 148 -23.33 11.26 18.56
CA THR A 148 -24.68 10.74 18.87
C THR A 148 -25.79 11.40 18.06
N GLY A 149 -25.53 12.58 17.49
CA GLY A 149 -26.57 13.39 16.91
C GLY A 149 -27.23 12.80 15.66
N PRO A 150 -28.41 13.30 15.26
CA PRO A 150 -29.21 12.70 14.19
C PRO A 150 -28.46 12.59 12.85
N ILE A 151 -28.59 11.48 12.16
CA ILE A 151 -28.03 11.23 10.83
C ILE A 151 -28.77 12.08 9.78
N LEU A 152 -27.99 12.74 8.92
CA LEU A 152 -28.47 13.43 7.72
C LEU A 152 -28.37 12.49 6.51
N LEU A 153 -27.22 11.86 6.28
CA LEU A 153 -27.08 10.83 5.26
C LEU A 153 -25.94 9.87 5.57
N GLN A 154 -25.97 8.70 4.93
CA GLN A 154 -24.93 7.68 5.02
C GLN A 154 -24.61 7.12 3.64
N LYS A 155 -23.35 6.69 3.46
CA LYS A 155 -22.90 5.92 2.29
C LYS A 155 -22.09 4.73 2.78
N LYS A 156 -22.17 3.61 2.07
CA LYS A 156 -21.54 2.34 2.44
C LYS A 156 -20.75 1.73 1.28
N CYS A 157 -19.76 0.92 1.62
CA CYS A 157 -19.03 0.06 0.71
C CYS A 157 -18.68 -1.25 1.42
N LYS A 158 -18.34 -2.27 0.62
CA LYS A 158 -17.78 -3.50 1.13
C LYS A 158 -16.34 -3.28 1.60
N VAL A 159 -15.97 -3.91 2.72
CA VAL A 159 -14.58 -4.02 3.17
C VAL A 159 -13.90 -5.17 2.42
N GLU A 160 -12.77 -4.89 1.77
CA GLU A 160 -11.98 -5.91 1.08
C GLU A 160 -11.09 -6.68 2.06
N GLU A 161 -10.74 -7.92 1.71
CA GLU A 161 -10.02 -8.85 2.61
C GLU A 161 -8.75 -8.25 3.23
N ASN A 162 -8.01 -7.44 2.46
CA ASN A 162 -6.75 -6.82 2.89
C ASN A 162 -6.84 -5.29 2.92
N ASP A 163 -8.04 -4.73 3.10
CA ASP A 163 -8.13 -3.29 3.33
C ASP A 163 -7.38 -2.89 4.59
N THR A 164 -6.55 -1.86 4.44
CA THR A 164 -5.96 -1.10 5.53
C THR A 164 -6.71 0.22 5.71
N LEU A 165 -6.36 0.99 6.75
CA LEU A 165 -6.92 2.32 6.95
C LEU A 165 -6.73 3.17 5.69
N ASN A 166 -5.53 3.13 5.10
CA ASN A 166 -5.18 3.96 3.94
C ASN A 166 -5.91 3.52 2.66
N THR A 167 -6.02 2.22 2.39
CA THR A 167 -6.67 1.72 1.17
C THR A 167 -8.16 2.00 1.21
N LEU A 168 -8.82 1.73 2.34
CA LEU A 168 -10.25 2.00 2.52
C LEU A 168 -10.53 3.51 2.45
N TYR A 169 -9.69 4.32 3.10
CA TYR A 169 -9.81 5.77 3.07
C TYR A 169 -9.70 6.32 1.64
N LYS A 170 -8.65 5.96 0.90
CA LYS A 170 -8.44 6.45 -0.47
C LYS A 170 -9.47 5.92 -1.47
N ARG A 171 -9.85 4.64 -1.36
CA ARG A 171 -10.78 4.00 -2.31
C ARG A 171 -12.18 4.58 -2.18
N PHE A 172 -12.66 4.80 -0.95
CA PHE A 172 -14.07 5.10 -0.70
C PHE A 172 -14.28 6.31 0.21
N LEU A 173 -13.78 6.28 1.45
CA LEU A 173 -14.19 7.28 2.46
C LEU A 173 -13.80 8.71 2.07
N TYR A 174 -12.63 8.91 1.46
CA TYR A 174 -12.20 10.23 0.97
C TYR A 174 -13.07 10.72 -0.19
N PRO A 175 -13.10 10.06 -1.37
CA PRO A 175 -13.84 10.60 -2.52
C PRO A 175 -15.35 10.67 -2.28
N GLU A 176 -15.95 9.67 -1.62
CA GLU A 176 -17.38 9.70 -1.31
C GLU A 176 -17.71 10.62 -0.15
N GLY A 177 -16.81 10.78 0.83
CA GLY A 177 -16.98 11.71 1.93
C GLY A 177 -17.01 13.17 1.47
N VAL A 178 -16.15 13.55 0.53
CA VAL A 178 -16.17 14.90 -0.07
C VAL A 178 -17.51 15.14 -0.77
N LYS A 179 -17.99 14.18 -1.58
CA LYS A 179 -19.29 14.26 -2.25
C LYS A 179 -20.44 14.36 -1.23
N ALA A 180 -20.40 13.55 -0.19
CA ALA A 180 -21.40 13.49 0.87
C ALA A 180 -21.52 14.81 1.64
N CYS A 181 -20.41 15.47 1.97
CA CYS A 181 -20.43 16.80 2.59
C CYS A 181 -21.16 17.83 1.73
N VAL A 182 -20.91 17.83 0.42
CA VAL A 182 -21.53 18.77 -0.53
C VAL A 182 -23.00 18.43 -0.75
N GLU A 183 -23.34 17.15 -0.88
CA GLU A 183 -24.74 16.66 -0.93
C GLU A 183 -25.53 17.11 0.31
N ALA A 184 -24.94 16.96 1.49
CA ALA A 184 -25.55 17.39 2.74
C ALA A 184 -25.82 18.90 2.77
N VAL A 185 -24.84 19.74 2.40
CA VAL A 185 -25.03 21.19 2.31
C VAL A 185 -26.14 21.57 1.32
N LYS A 186 -26.22 20.86 0.18
CA LYS A 186 -27.28 21.05 -0.80
C LYS A 186 -28.66 20.73 -0.21
N LEU A 187 -28.83 19.57 0.42
CA LEU A 187 -30.09 19.18 1.06
C LEU A 187 -30.54 20.19 2.12
N ILE A 188 -29.59 20.77 2.87
CA ILE A 188 -29.88 21.83 3.86
C ILE A 188 -30.35 23.11 3.16
N THR A 189 -29.67 23.50 2.09
CA THR A 189 -30.02 24.69 1.29
C THR A 189 -31.42 24.56 0.68
N ASP A 190 -31.77 23.36 0.22
CA ASP A 190 -33.08 23.05 -0.36
C ASP A 190 -34.19 22.86 0.69
N GLY A 191 -33.85 22.85 1.98
CA GLY A 191 -34.80 22.61 3.07
C GLY A 191 -35.32 21.18 3.17
N THR A 192 -34.61 20.21 2.59
CA THR A 192 -34.99 18.79 2.52
C THR A 192 -34.10 17.86 3.33
N ALA A 193 -33.08 18.40 4.03
CA ALA A 193 -32.16 17.61 4.85
C ALA A 193 -32.89 16.88 5.99
N PRO A 194 -32.79 15.54 6.07
CA PRO A 194 -33.45 14.76 7.11
C PRO A 194 -32.70 14.85 8.45
N ARG A 195 -33.39 14.48 9.52
CA ARG A 195 -32.87 14.38 10.89
C ARG A 195 -33.28 13.03 11.47
N ILE A 196 -32.52 11.99 11.12
CA ILE A 196 -32.82 10.61 11.50
C ILE A 196 -32.15 10.34 12.84
N VAL A 197 -32.92 10.18 13.92
CA VAL A 197 -32.37 9.85 15.23
C VAL A 197 -31.62 8.52 15.14
N GLN A 198 -30.39 8.47 15.67
CA GLN A 198 -29.61 7.24 15.68
C GLN A 198 -30.30 6.17 16.54
N PRO A 199 -30.34 4.90 16.10
CA PRO A 199 -30.80 3.82 16.95
C PRO A 199 -29.80 3.56 18.10
N GLU A 200 -30.28 2.99 19.20
CA GLU A 200 -29.41 2.49 20.29
C GLU A 200 -28.78 1.14 19.92
N GLU A 201 -29.48 0.35 19.10
CA GLU A 201 -28.97 -0.93 18.62
C GLU A 201 -27.78 -0.72 17.68
N GLY A 202 -26.70 -1.48 17.91
CA GLY A 202 -25.45 -1.35 17.15
C GLY A 202 -24.58 -0.15 17.53
N ALA A 203 -24.97 0.64 18.54
CA ALA A 203 -24.16 1.75 19.01
C ALA A 203 -22.89 1.24 19.71
N SER A 204 -21.73 1.76 19.30
CA SER A 204 -20.45 1.43 19.92
C SER A 204 -19.55 2.66 20.01
N TYR A 205 -18.60 2.62 20.94
CA TYR A 205 -17.58 3.64 21.13
C TYR A 205 -16.27 2.95 21.49
N GLU A 206 -15.19 3.35 20.83
CA GLU A 206 -13.89 2.77 21.06
C GLU A 206 -12.82 3.85 21.34
N PRO A 207 -11.73 3.48 22.05
CA PRO A 207 -10.66 4.42 22.38
C PRO A 207 -9.95 5.02 21.16
N TYR A 208 -9.39 6.21 21.36
CA TYR A 208 -8.53 6.86 20.36
C TYR A 208 -7.16 6.16 20.29
N ILE A 209 -7.06 5.10 19.49
CA ILE A 209 -5.88 4.21 19.41
C ILE A 209 -4.61 4.96 18.97
N THR A 210 -4.75 5.97 18.11
CA THR A 210 -3.61 6.80 17.67
C THR A 210 -3.03 7.67 18.79
N ALA A 211 -3.86 8.14 19.72
CA ALA A 211 -3.42 8.94 20.86
C ALA A 211 -2.89 8.09 22.02
N LYS A 212 -3.11 6.76 21.97
CA LYS A 212 -2.68 5.78 22.97
C LYS A 212 -2.00 4.59 22.29
N PRO A 213 -0.76 4.76 21.78
CA PRO A 213 -0.07 3.73 20.99
C PRO A 213 0.11 2.39 21.72
N GLU A 214 0.04 2.37 23.05
CA GLU A 214 0.01 1.14 23.86
C GLU A 214 -1.19 0.23 23.53
N LEU A 215 -2.29 0.79 23.04
CA LEU A 215 -3.47 0.04 22.62
C LEU A 215 -3.26 -0.70 21.28
N ALA A 216 -2.21 -0.35 20.53
CA ALA A 216 -1.82 -1.03 19.30
C ALA A 216 -0.84 -2.20 19.55
N GLU A 217 -0.60 -2.56 20.82
CA GLU A 217 0.18 -3.74 21.16
C GLU A 217 -0.61 -5.02 20.86
N ILE A 218 0.02 -5.96 20.15
CA ILE A 218 -0.52 -7.27 19.86
C ILE A 218 -0.55 -8.09 21.14
N LYS A 219 -1.78 -8.31 21.63
CA LYS A 219 -2.06 -9.24 22.72
C LYS A 219 -2.37 -10.61 22.13
N TRP A 220 -1.33 -11.43 21.94
CA TRP A 220 -1.41 -12.75 21.29
C TRP A 220 -2.46 -13.68 21.89
N ASP A 221 -2.72 -13.56 23.19
CA ASP A 221 -3.74 -14.30 23.95
C ASP A 221 -5.17 -13.89 23.59
N LYS A 222 -5.38 -12.67 23.08
CA LYS A 222 -6.69 -12.15 22.65
C LYS A 222 -6.91 -12.25 21.15
N LEU A 223 -5.84 -12.32 20.38
CA LEU A 223 -5.82 -12.43 18.91
C LEU A 223 -5.59 -13.90 18.49
N ASP A 224 -6.43 -14.77 19.03
CA ASP A 224 -6.32 -16.24 19.00
C ASP A 224 -6.60 -16.87 17.63
N THR A 225 -7.29 -16.16 16.73
CA THR A 225 -7.60 -16.63 15.38
C THR A 225 -6.85 -15.85 14.32
N GLN A 226 -6.62 -16.50 13.18
CA GLN A 226 -6.01 -15.89 11.99
C GLN A 226 -6.64 -14.54 11.61
N ARG A 227 -7.98 -14.49 11.63
CA ARG A 227 -8.75 -13.32 11.21
C ARG A 227 -8.62 -12.17 12.20
N LYS A 228 -8.68 -12.44 13.51
CA LYS A 228 -8.50 -11.40 14.54
C LYS A 228 -7.11 -10.77 14.46
N LEU A 229 -6.06 -11.58 14.34
CA LEU A 229 -4.69 -11.06 14.21
C LEU A 229 -4.53 -10.21 12.95
N HIS A 230 -4.97 -10.72 11.79
CA HIS A 230 -4.93 -9.97 10.53
C HIS A 230 -5.71 -8.65 10.60
N ASN A 231 -6.93 -8.69 11.14
CA ASN A 231 -7.77 -7.50 11.31
C ASN A 231 -7.13 -6.44 12.22
N PHE A 232 -6.51 -6.89 13.31
CA PHE A 232 -5.80 -6.00 14.22
C PHE A 232 -4.62 -5.32 13.54
N ILE A 233 -3.81 -6.08 12.79
CA ILE A 233 -2.66 -5.53 12.06
C ILE A 233 -3.13 -4.54 10.98
N ARG A 234 -4.04 -4.94 10.09
CA ARG A 234 -4.52 -4.07 8.99
C ARG A 234 -5.27 -2.84 9.48
N GLY A 235 -5.99 -2.93 10.60
CA GLY A 235 -6.71 -1.79 11.19
C GLY A 235 -5.79 -0.77 11.87
N CYS A 236 -4.57 -1.17 12.23
CA CYS A 236 -3.52 -0.28 12.69
C CYS A 236 -2.53 0.13 11.58
N ASP A 237 -2.72 -0.34 10.34
CA ASP A 237 -1.80 -0.09 9.22
C ASP A 237 -2.20 1.21 8.46
N SER A 238 -1.37 2.24 8.40
CA SER A 238 0.00 2.37 8.94
C SER A 238 0.09 3.08 10.29
N VAL A 239 -1.02 3.67 10.74
CA VAL A 239 -1.09 4.48 11.97
C VAL A 239 -2.11 3.87 12.93
N PRO A 240 -1.74 3.62 14.20
CA PRO A 240 -0.43 3.86 14.82
C PRO A 240 0.66 2.82 14.48
N GLY A 241 0.31 1.74 13.78
CA GLY A 241 1.16 0.58 13.51
C GLY A 241 1.08 -0.45 14.64
N ALA A 242 0.44 -1.59 14.37
CA ALA A 242 0.33 -2.70 15.33
C ALA A 242 1.73 -3.21 15.68
N TRP A 243 2.00 -3.48 16.95
CA TRP A 243 3.36 -3.80 17.39
C TRP A 243 3.41 -4.92 18.43
N THR A 244 4.56 -5.60 18.49
CA THR A 244 4.88 -6.63 19.49
C THR A 244 6.35 -6.50 19.88
N THR A 245 6.80 -7.25 20.87
CA THR A 245 8.23 -7.44 21.15
C THR A 245 8.70 -8.74 20.51
N LEU A 246 9.73 -8.68 19.66
CA LEU A 246 10.42 -9.85 19.10
C LEU A 246 11.91 -9.78 19.49
N ASN A 247 12.44 -10.85 20.08
CA ASN A 247 13.85 -10.94 20.49
C ASN A 247 14.31 -9.72 21.34
N GLY A 248 13.44 -9.25 22.25
CA GLY A 248 13.70 -8.11 23.13
C GLY A 248 13.57 -6.73 22.48
N GLN A 249 13.20 -6.64 21.20
CA GLN A 249 13.02 -5.36 20.49
C GLN A 249 11.55 -5.12 20.14
N LYS A 250 11.10 -3.87 20.24
CA LYS A 250 9.78 -3.48 19.76
C LYS A 250 9.77 -3.45 18.23
N VAL A 251 8.82 -4.16 17.64
CA VAL A 251 8.65 -4.29 16.19
C VAL A 251 7.19 -4.04 15.82
N GLN A 252 6.96 -3.11 14.89
CA GLN A 252 5.66 -2.88 14.26
C GLN A 252 5.51 -3.74 13.00
N LEU A 253 4.29 -4.17 12.70
CA LEU A 253 3.96 -5.12 11.63
C LEU A 253 3.03 -4.44 10.61
N PHE A 254 3.34 -4.58 9.32
CA PHE A 254 2.59 -3.95 8.23
C PHE A 254 2.40 -4.89 7.02
N GLY A 255 1.36 -4.63 6.24
CA GLY A 255 1.04 -5.44 5.06
C GLY A 255 0.61 -6.85 5.45
N SER A 256 -0.35 -6.98 6.38
CA SER A 256 -0.85 -8.30 6.76
C SER A 256 -1.73 -8.92 5.69
N SER A 257 -1.68 -10.25 5.57
CA SER A 257 -2.62 -11.03 4.76
C SER A 257 -2.90 -12.40 5.38
N LEU A 258 -4.09 -12.92 5.12
CA LEU A 258 -4.47 -14.27 5.54
C LEU A 258 -3.70 -15.31 4.74
N TRP A 259 -2.93 -16.17 5.43
CA TRP A 259 -2.33 -17.35 4.81
C TRP A 259 -3.38 -18.45 4.61
N LYS A 260 -3.85 -18.65 3.37
CA LYS A 260 -4.99 -19.54 3.10
C LYS A 260 -4.66 -21.03 3.22
N ARG A 261 -3.37 -21.40 3.26
CA ARG A 261 -2.92 -22.79 3.40
C ARG A 261 -2.78 -23.16 4.88
N PHE A 262 -2.96 -24.45 5.20
CA PHE A 262 -2.72 -24.97 6.55
C PHE A 262 -1.23 -25.16 6.86
N GLU A 263 -0.42 -25.30 5.83
CA GLU A 263 1.01 -25.56 5.93
C GLU A 263 1.83 -24.33 5.55
N VAL A 264 3.01 -24.22 6.14
CA VAL A 264 4.03 -23.23 5.72
C VAL A 264 4.59 -23.63 4.35
N PRO A 265 5.01 -22.66 3.50
CA PRO A 265 5.69 -22.96 2.25
C PRO A 265 6.90 -23.89 2.46
N GLY A 266 7.15 -24.79 1.51
CA GLY A 266 8.29 -25.72 1.61
C GLY A 266 9.66 -25.05 1.58
N ASN A 267 9.76 -23.83 1.04
CA ASN A 267 10.96 -22.99 1.08
C ASN A 267 11.04 -22.08 2.32
N ALA A 268 10.02 -22.09 3.19
CA ALA A 268 10.00 -21.24 4.36
C ALA A 268 11.03 -21.69 5.39
N LYS A 269 11.76 -20.74 5.98
CA LYS A 269 12.78 -21.00 6.99
C LYS A 269 12.21 -20.68 8.36
N GLU A 270 12.27 -21.64 9.26
CA GLU A 270 11.93 -21.41 10.67
C GLU A 270 13.00 -20.51 11.32
N VAL A 271 12.55 -19.46 11.99
CA VAL A 271 13.39 -18.47 12.66
C VAL A 271 12.94 -18.33 14.10
N LYS A 272 13.90 -18.35 15.04
CA LYS A 272 13.62 -18.12 16.45
C LYS A 272 13.19 -16.66 16.68
N ALA A 273 12.03 -16.49 17.32
CA ALA A 273 11.45 -15.18 17.63
C ALA A 273 10.85 -15.23 19.04
N GLU A 274 11.67 -14.92 20.05
CA GLU A 274 11.17 -14.76 21.41
C GLU A 274 10.13 -13.64 21.47
N GLY A 275 8.96 -13.92 22.06
CA GLY A 275 7.82 -13.00 22.08
C GLY A 275 6.79 -13.22 20.97
N ALA A 276 7.08 -14.07 19.96
CA ALA A 276 6.07 -14.60 19.04
C ALA A 276 5.37 -15.84 19.64
N PRO A 277 4.15 -16.19 19.19
CA PRO A 277 3.49 -17.43 19.57
C PRO A 277 4.37 -18.65 19.26
N GLY A 278 4.61 -19.50 20.26
CA GLY A 278 5.49 -20.66 20.13
C GLY A 278 6.99 -20.34 20.06
N GLY A 279 7.39 -19.08 20.16
CA GLY A 279 8.79 -18.65 20.12
C GLY A 279 9.45 -18.75 18.74
N VAL A 280 8.66 -18.96 17.68
CA VAL A 280 9.13 -19.18 16.31
C VAL A 280 8.21 -18.49 15.30
N VAL A 281 8.79 -18.14 14.16
CA VAL A 281 8.13 -17.58 12.97
C VAL A 281 8.75 -18.18 11.72
N TRP A 282 8.09 -18.08 10.56
CA TRP A 282 8.62 -18.63 9.30
C TRP A 282 8.82 -17.53 8.27
N THR A 283 10.05 -17.32 7.82
CA THR A 283 10.36 -16.43 6.71
C THR A 283 10.15 -17.14 5.38
N HIS A 284 9.56 -16.45 4.41
CA HIS A 284 9.41 -16.91 3.02
C HIS A 284 9.49 -15.71 2.09
N ASP A 285 9.52 -15.93 0.77
CA ASP A 285 9.80 -14.88 -0.21
C ASP A 285 8.91 -13.64 -0.07
N LYS A 286 7.65 -13.82 0.37
CA LYS A 286 6.65 -12.74 0.49
C LYS A 286 6.42 -12.27 1.92
N GLY A 287 7.23 -12.66 2.90
CA GLY A 287 7.16 -12.09 4.25
C GLY A 287 7.48 -13.04 5.39
N LEU A 288 6.77 -12.82 6.50
CA LEU A 288 6.93 -13.53 7.76
C LEU A 288 5.59 -14.08 8.23
N LEU A 289 5.53 -15.39 8.48
CA LEU A 289 4.32 -16.07 8.94
C LEU A 289 4.31 -16.15 10.47
N PHE A 290 3.24 -15.64 11.06
CA PHE A 290 2.90 -15.80 12.47
C PHE A 290 1.82 -16.85 12.64
N LYS A 291 2.09 -17.87 13.45
CA LYS A 291 1.10 -18.91 13.77
C LYS A 291 0.12 -18.41 14.82
N THR A 292 -1.17 -18.58 14.58
CA THR A 292 -2.25 -18.30 15.52
C THR A 292 -2.68 -19.56 16.29
N ALA A 293 -3.41 -19.39 17.39
CA ALA A 293 -3.78 -20.50 18.29
C ALA A 293 -4.70 -21.53 17.61
N ASP A 294 -5.48 -21.12 16.61
CA ASP A 294 -6.27 -21.97 15.72
C ASP A 294 -5.44 -22.81 14.71
N GLY A 295 -4.11 -22.73 14.79
CA GLY A 295 -3.18 -23.48 13.93
C GLY A 295 -3.00 -22.89 12.53
N ARG A 296 -3.61 -21.74 12.24
CA ARG A 296 -3.45 -21.01 10.98
C ARG A 296 -2.32 -19.97 11.05
N TYR A 297 -2.08 -19.27 9.94
CA TYR A 297 -0.97 -18.33 9.82
C TYR A 297 -1.40 -16.97 9.29
N VAL A 298 -0.82 -15.88 9.79
CA VAL A 298 -0.94 -14.54 9.18
C VAL A 298 0.41 -14.18 8.57
N ASN A 299 0.41 -13.79 7.30
CA ASN A 299 1.60 -13.24 6.67
C ASN A 299 1.71 -11.76 7.00
N VAL A 300 2.94 -11.29 7.21
CA VAL A 300 3.30 -9.88 7.35
C VAL A 300 4.43 -9.59 6.38
N GLU A 301 4.29 -8.52 5.59
CA GLU A 301 5.25 -8.18 4.54
C GLU A 301 6.39 -7.28 5.01
N ASN A 302 6.14 -6.38 5.96
CA ASN A 302 7.13 -5.40 6.41
C ASN A 302 7.15 -5.27 7.94
N LEU A 303 8.34 -5.01 8.48
CA LEU A 303 8.59 -4.80 9.90
C LEU A 303 9.22 -3.42 10.10
N LYS A 304 8.82 -2.67 11.13
CA LYS A 304 9.49 -1.44 11.55
C LYS A 304 10.00 -1.54 12.97
N TYR A 305 11.28 -1.26 13.18
CA TYR A 305 11.91 -1.26 14.50
C TYR A 305 11.77 0.11 15.18
N GLU A 306 12.04 0.14 16.49
CA GLU A 306 11.94 1.35 17.32
C GLU A 306 12.92 2.47 16.90
N ASP A 307 14.05 2.11 16.29
CA ASP A 307 15.01 3.05 15.69
C ASP A 307 14.50 3.70 14.38
N GLY A 308 13.29 3.34 13.94
CA GLY A 308 12.66 3.84 12.71
C GLY A 308 12.96 3.00 11.48
N ARG A 309 13.93 2.07 11.54
CA ARG A 309 14.33 1.23 10.42
C ARG A 309 13.19 0.30 10.02
N MET A 310 12.85 0.30 8.73
CA MET A 310 11.86 -0.60 8.16
C MET A 310 12.53 -1.64 7.25
N ILE A 311 12.12 -2.91 7.36
CA ILE A 311 12.67 -4.01 6.55
C ILE A 311 11.54 -4.83 5.91
N LYS A 312 11.85 -5.50 4.79
CA LYS A 312 11.04 -6.63 4.32
C LYS A 312 11.10 -7.76 5.35
N ALA A 313 9.94 -8.28 5.71
CA ALA A 313 9.81 -9.25 6.79
C ALA A 313 10.47 -10.61 6.46
N ASN A 314 10.66 -10.91 5.17
CA ASN A 314 11.40 -12.10 4.72
C ASN A 314 12.90 -12.07 5.12
N LYS A 315 13.45 -10.90 5.45
CA LYS A 315 14.83 -10.74 5.95
C LYS A 315 14.94 -10.90 7.47
N PHE A 316 13.85 -11.15 8.18
CA PHE A 316 13.87 -11.28 9.64
C PHE A 316 14.77 -12.44 10.10
N GLY A 317 15.67 -12.16 11.04
CA GLY A 317 16.59 -13.16 11.61
C GLY A 317 17.76 -13.57 10.70
N ALA A 318 17.89 -13.01 9.49
CA ALA A 318 19.11 -13.15 8.71
C ALA A 318 20.26 -12.42 9.44
N THR A 319 21.37 -13.12 9.69
CA THR A 319 22.66 -12.48 10.03
C THR A 319 23.20 -11.76 8.82
N THR A 320 22.56 -10.67 8.47
CA THR A 320 23.17 -9.63 7.66
C THR A 320 23.14 -8.39 8.51
N ASN A 321 24.34 -7.99 8.94
CA ASN A 321 24.68 -6.59 9.05
C ASN A 321 24.27 -5.91 7.74
N GLY A 322 23.00 -5.55 7.60
CA GLY A 322 22.53 -4.56 6.66
C GLY A 322 22.76 -3.18 7.26
N VAL A 323 23.98 -2.94 7.75
CA VAL A 323 24.58 -1.64 7.46
C VAL A 323 24.85 -1.81 5.98
N ASP A 324 23.96 -1.28 5.14
CA ASP A 324 24.23 -1.19 3.71
C ASP A 324 25.68 -0.75 3.56
N GLU A 325 26.51 -1.59 2.94
CA GLU A 325 27.84 -1.14 2.53
C GLU A 325 27.61 0.19 1.83
N LYS A 326 28.25 1.26 2.32
CA LYS A 326 28.17 2.58 1.71
C LYS A 326 28.37 2.38 0.22
N VAL A 327 27.31 2.58 -0.55
CA VAL A 327 27.38 2.38 -1.99
C VAL A 327 28.33 3.44 -2.52
N GLU A 328 29.53 3.04 -2.92
CA GLU A 328 30.45 3.96 -3.58
C GLU A 328 29.83 4.37 -4.91
N LEU A 329 29.42 5.64 -4.98
CA LEU A 329 28.78 6.21 -6.15
C LEU A 329 29.82 6.44 -7.26
N SER A 330 29.48 6.03 -8.48
CA SER A 330 30.23 6.42 -9.68
C SER A 330 30.14 7.93 -9.92
N GLU A 331 31.04 8.48 -10.73
CA GLU A 331 31.01 9.91 -11.10
C GLU A 331 29.73 10.31 -11.85
N GLU A 332 29.03 9.35 -12.46
CA GLU A 332 27.74 9.57 -13.13
C GLU A 332 26.58 9.54 -12.12
N GLU A 333 26.64 8.65 -11.13
CA GLU A 333 25.64 8.55 -10.07
C GLU A 333 25.70 9.75 -9.11
N LYS A 334 26.89 10.27 -8.82
CA LYS A 334 27.07 11.51 -8.03
C LYS A 334 26.34 12.71 -8.63
N LYS A 335 26.18 12.76 -9.96
CA LYS A 335 25.45 13.84 -10.65
C LYS A 335 23.94 13.81 -10.40
N LEU A 336 23.40 12.66 -9.97
CA LEU A 336 21.97 12.52 -9.67
C LEU A 336 21.62 12.95 -8.24
N VAL A 337 22.59 12.93 -7.32
CA VAL A 337 22.35 13.21 -5.89
C VAL A 337 21.82 14.62 -5.66
N GLU A 338 22.44 15.64 -6.24
CA GLU A 338 22.04 17.04 -6.02
C GLU A 338 20.67 17.39 -6.64
N PRO A 339 20.32 16.95 -7.87
CA PRO A 339 18.94 17.05 -8.37
C PRO A 339 17.91 16.39 -7.47
N ILE A 340 18.20 15.18 -6.96
CA ILE A 340 17.30 14.48 -6.02
C ILE A 340 17.18 15.25 -4.70
N ARG A 341 18.28 15.83 -4.20
CA ARG A 341 18.28 16.69 -3.01
C ARG A 341 17.44 17.95 -3.20
N ALA A 342 17.52 18.56 -4.37
CA ALA A 342 16.71 19.71 -4.73
C ALA A 342 15.21 19.35 -4.76
N ALA A 343 14.84 18.22 -5.35
CA ALA A 343 13.47 17.70 -5.33
C ALA A 343 12.96 17.51 -3.89
N TRP A 344 13.75 16.88 -3.01
CA TRP A 344 13.43 16.76 -1.58
C TRP A 344 13.22 18.12 -0.92
N SER A 345 14.15 19.06 -1.11
CA SER A 345 14.06 20.41 -0.57
C SER A 345 12.78 21.11 -1.02
N ASP A 346 12.48 21.09 -2.31
CA ASP A 346 11.33 21.76 -2.91
C ASP A 346 10.01 21.19 -2.42
N ILE A 347 9.91 19.86 -2.33
CA ILE A 347 8.75 19.17 -1.77
C ILE A 347 8.59 19.50 -0.28
N LEU A 348 9.70 19.57 0.44
CA LEU A 348 9.73 19.89 1.86
C LEU A 348 9.69 21.41 2.14
N GLY A 349 9.31 22.23 1.17
CA GLY A 349 9.10 23.68 1.35
C GLY A 349 10.40 24.46 1.55
N GLY A 350 11.48 24.07 0.87
CA GLY A 350 12.80 24.69 0.96
C GLY A 350 13.64 24.23 2.15
N ALA A 351 13.33 23.06 2.73
CA ALA A 351 14.08 22.52 3.86
C ALA A 351 15.52 22.16 3.47
N LYS A 352 16.48 22.39 4.37
CA LYS A 352 17.88 21.99 4.16
C LYS A 352 18.01 20.47 4.34
N ILE A 353 18.30 19.77 3.26
CA ILE A 353 18.39 18.29 3.25
C ILE A 353 19.83 17.82 3.49
N THR A 354 20.03 17.07 4.57
CA THR A 354 21.27 16.34 4.90
C THR A 354 21.08 14.85 4.64
N GLU A 355 22.17 14.08 4.64
CA GLU A 355 22.14 12.61 4.46
C GLU A 355 21.16 11.90 5.42
N THR A 356 21.07 12.39 6.65
CA THR A 356 20.21 11.85 7.71
C THR A 356 18.81 12.46 7.74
N THR A 357 18.46 13.39 6.84
CA THR A 357 17.12 13.98 6.82
C THR A 357 16.10 12.89 6.51
N ASN A 358 15.11 12.71 7.40
CA ASN A 358 14.01 11.79 7.20
C ASN A 358 12.84 12.52 6.53
N PHE A 359 12.40 12.01 5.37
CA PHE A 359 11.37 12.62 4.55
C PHE A 359 10.06 12.87 5.31
N PHE A 360 9.62 11.89 6.11
CA PHE A 360 8.34 11.96 6.80
C PHE A 360 8.41 12.73 8.12
N ASP A 361 9.55 12.68 8.82
CA ASP A 361 9.74 13.46 10.05
C ASP A 361 9.75 14.97 9.77
N GLU A 362 10.19 15.36 8.57
CA GLU A 362 10.08 16.73 8.04
C GLU A 362 8.66 17.09 7.55
N GLY A 363 7.66 16.26 7.89
CA GLY A 363 6.25 16.54 7.65
C GLY A 363 5.78 16.27 6.22
N ALA A 364 6.51 15.48 5.43
CA ALA A 364 6.01 15.02 4.14
C ALA A 364 4.76 14.16 4.29
N THR A 365 3.80 14.37 3.40
CA THR A 365 2.56 13.61 3.29
C THR A 365 2.68 12.50 2.24
N SER A 366 1.68 11.61 2.14
CA SER A 366 1.63 10.63 1.04
C SER A 366 1.49 11.28 -0.35
N ALA A 367 0.99 12.52 -0.44
CA ALA A 367 0.95 13.27 -1.69
C ALA A 367 2.36 13.73 -2.10
N ASP A 368 3.12 14.22 -1.13
CA ASP A 368 4.53 14.60 -1.30
C ASP A 368 5.38 13.41 -1.71
N LEU A 369 5.10 12.23 -1.15
CA LEU A 369 5.73 10.97 -1.56
C LEU A 369 5.47 10.64 -3.03
N THR A 370 4.21 10.75 -3.46
CA THR A 370 3.83 10.46 -4.85
C THR A 370 4.51 11.45 -5.80
N ARG A 371 4.60 12.73 -5.41
CA ARG A 371 5.33 13.76 -6.14
C ARG A 371 6.82 13.43 -6.22
N LEU A 372 7.45 13.02 -5.11
CA LEU A 372 8.86 12.65 -5.07
C LEU A 372 9.17 11.49 -6.02
N VAL A 373 8.33 10.45 -6.03
CA VAL A 373 8.49 9.30 -6.91
C VAL A 373 8.47 9.70 -8.40
N GLU A 374 7.56 10.59 -8.80
CA GLU A 374 7.50 11.08 -10.18
C GLU A 374 8.67 12.03 -10.52
N GLU A 375 9.03 12.96 -9.63
CA GLU A 375 10.19 13.86 -9.87
C GLU A 375 11.50 13.06 -10.01
N VAL A 376 11.70 12.02 -9.20
CA VAL A 376 12.90 11.17 -9.26
C VAL A 376 12.90 10.31 -10.53
N LYS A 377 11.74 9.88 -11.00
CA LYS A 377 11.61 9.20 -12.29
C LYS A 377 11.95 10.12 -13.45
N ASP A 378 11.58 11.40 -13.39
CA ASP A 378 11.98 12.40 -14.40
C ASP A 378 13.48 12.69 -14.36
N ILE A 379 14.09 12.72 -13.16
CA ILE A 379 15.54 12.95 -12.98
C ILE A 379 16.38 11.76 -13.44
N SER A 380 15.99 10.53 -13.07
CA SER A 380 16.83 9.33 -13.19
C SER A 380 16.37 8.34 -14.26
N GLY A 381 15.14 8.48 -14.78
CA GLY A 381 14.51 7.49 -15.66
C GLY A 381 14.00 6.23 -14.95
N ILE A 382 14.18 6.13 -13.62
CA ILE A 382 13.79 4.95 -12.83
C ILE A 382 12.43 5.15 -12.18
N GLY A 383 11.54 4.16 -12.35
CA GLY A 383 10.29 4.07 -11.59
C GLY A 383 10.52 3.52 -10.18
N LEU A 384 10.08 4.27 -9.18
CA LEU A 384 10.03 3.81 -7.79
C LEU A 384 8.59 3.51 -7.37
N GLU A 385 8.43 2.59 -6.43
CA GLU A 385 7.19 2.35 -5.71
C GLU A 385 7.18 3.13 -4.40
N ASN A 386 5.99 3.56 -3.98
CA ASN A 386 5.83 4.27 -2.70
C ASN A 386 6.41 3.49 -1.51
N ALA A 387 6.29 2.16 -1.52
CA ALA A 387 6.81 1.31 -0.45
C ALA A 387 8.34 1.39 -0.31
N GLU A 388 9.07 1.60 -1.41
CA GLU A 388 10.53 1.70 -1.40
C GLU A 388 11.00 2.94 -0.63
N VAL A 389 10.29 4.06 -0.81
CA VAL A 389 10.59 5.30 -0.10
C VAL A 389 10.20 5.22 1.38
N TYR A 390 9.12 4.50 1.70
CA TYR A 390 8.74 4.23 3.09
C TYR A 390 9.78 3.36 3.82
N MET A 391 10.41 2.42 3.11
CA MET A 391 11.44 1.54 3.68
C MET A 391 12.78 2.25 3.88
N CYS A 392 13.05 3.27 3.07
CA CYS A 392 14.30 4.04 3.08
C CYS A 392 14.00 5.54 3.24
N PRO A 393 13.48 5.95 4.42
CA PRO A 393 12.93 7.29 4.61
C PRO A 393 14.01 8.37 4.78
N THR A 394 15.28 8.00 4.99
CA THR A 394 16.38 8.97 5.05
C THR A 394 16.96 9.24 3.67
N PHE A 395 17.52 10.42 3.46
CA PHE A 395 18.06 10.83 2.16
C PHE A 395 19.15 9.88 1.64
N GLU A 396 20.09 9.48 2.50
CA GLU A 396 21.20 8.56 2.13
C GLU A 396 20.68 7.17 1.71
N GLU A 397 19.72 6.62 2.45
CA GLU A 397 19.09 5.33 2.11
C GLU A 397 18.29 5.44 0.81
N PHE A 398 17.55 6.54 0.62
CA PHE A 398 16.77 6.79 -0.58
C PHE A 398 17.65 6.85 -1.84
N VAL A 399 18.75 7.61 -1.79
CA VAL A 399 19.74 7.67 -2.90
C VAL A 399 20.32 6.29 -3.17
N THR A 400 20.61 5.52 -2.12
CA THR A 400 21.11 4.15 -2.24
C THR A 400 20.13 3.25 -3.00
N VAL A 401 18.83 3.35 -2.74
CA VAL A 401 17.78 2.60 -3.47
C VAL A 401 17.74 2.99 -4.95
N VAL A 402 17.72 4.30 -5.24
CA VAL A 402 17.72 4.81 -6.62
C VAL A 402 18.93 4.27 -7.40
N VAL A 403 20.11 4.28 -6.78
CA VAL A 403 21.36 3.82 -7.40
C VAL A 403 21.38 2.31 -7.61
N LYS A 404 20.97 1.51 -6.61
CA LYS A 404 20.85 0.05 -6.77
C LYS A 404 19.92 -0.31 -7.94
N LYS A 405 18.83 0.43 -8.10
CA LYS A 405 17.87 0.22 -9.19
C LYS A 405 18.40 0.67 -10.54
N LEU A 406 19.15 1.77 -10.60
CA LEU A 406 19.91 2.22 -11.79
C LEU A 406 20.92 1.18 -12.26
N ARG A 407 21.68 0.58 -11.35
CA ARG A 407 22.65 -0.48 -11.64
C ARG A 407 22.01 -1.78 -12.11
N GLY A 408 20.71 -1.94 -11.88
CA GLY A 408 20.03 -3.21 -12.07
C GLY A 408 20.39 -4.25 -11.02
N ASP A 409 21.02 -3.85 -9.90
CA ASP A 409 21.32 -4.70 -8.75
C ASP A 409 20.05 -5.19 -8.03
N ASP A 410 18.91 -4.59 -8.36
CA ASP A 410 17.57 -4.98 -7.92
C ASP A 410 16.99 -6.14 -8.75
N LYS A 411 17.66 -6.53 -9.85
CA LYS A 411 17.31 -7.76 -10.58
C LYS A 411 17.99 -8.94 -9.91
N PRO A 412 17.27 -10.02 -9.59
CA PRO A 412 17.91 -11.22 -9.06
C PRO A 412 18.98 -11.67 -10.05
N LYS A 413 20.24 -11.76 -9.58
CA LYS A 413 21.29 -12.42 -10.34
C LYS A 413 20.91 -13.89 -10.39
N ILE A 414 20.50 -14.34 -11.58
CA ILE A 414 20.13 -15.74 -11.80
C ILE A 414 21.43 -16.53 -11.93
N GLU A 415 21.84 -17.19 -10.85
CA GLU A 415 22.95 -18.13 -10.88
C GLU A 415 22.47 -19.51 -11.35
N PHE A 416 23.22 -20.13 -12.25
CA PHE A 416 22.93 -21.47 -12.73
C PHE A 416 24.19 -22.20 -13.17
N LYS A 417 24.17 -23.52 -13.05
CA LYS A 417 25.19 -24.37 -13.67
C LYS A 417 25.03 -24.30 -15.19
N LYS A 418 26.13 -23.99 -15.87
CA LYS A 418 26.16 -23.80 -17.32
C LYS A 418 27.10 -24.78 -18.01
N LEU A 419 26.75 -25.13 -19.24
CA LEU A 419 27.60 -25.78 -20.21
C LEU A 419 27.95 -24.76 -21.30
N GLU A 420 29.23 -24.68 -21.66
CA GLU A 420 29.71 -23.82 -22.75
C GLU A 420 30.17 -24.72 -23.90
N LEU A 421 29.61 -24.50 -25.09
CA LEU A 421 29.91 -25.28 -26.30
C LEU A 421 30.25 -24.34 -27.45
N HIS A 422 31.21 -24.74 -28.27
CA HIS A 422 31.45 -24.11 -29.57
C HIS A 422 30.85 -25.00 -30.67
N VAL A 423 29.71 -24.59 -31.20
CA VAL A 423 28.95 -25.36 -32.20
C VAL A 423 28.26 -24.44 -33.19
N ASN A 424 28.11 -24.90 -34.44
CA ASN A 424 27.54 -24.09 -35.52
C ASN A 424 28.26 -22.73 -35.69
N ASN A 425 29.57 -22.71 -35.45
CA ASN A 425 30.43 -21.53 -35.50
C ASN A 425 30.02 -20.41 -34.51
N MET A 426 29.44 -20.79 -33.37
CA MET A 426 28.95 -19.92 -32.30
C MET A 426 29.33 -20.50 -30.93
N ASP A 427 29.65 -19.61 -29.98
CA ASP A 427 29.77 -19.99 -28.57
C ASP A 427 28.38 -19.91 -27.90
N VAL A 428 27.92 -21.03 -27.36
CA VAL A 428 26.58 -21.17 -26.78
C VAL A 428 26.70 -21.52 -25.30
N VAL A 429 25.88 -20.86 -24.46
CA VAL A 429 25.84 -21.09 -23.01
C VAL A 429 24.49 -21.70 -22.63
N ILE A 430 24.51 -22.96 -22.18
CA ILE A 430 23.30 -23.74 -21.91
C ILE A 430 23.15 -23.96 -20.40
N PRO A 431 22.01 -23.57 -19.78
CA PRO A 431 21.73 -23.97 -18.40
C PRO A 431 21.45 -25.47 -18.32
N ILE A 432 22.13 -26.17 -17.41
CA ILE A 432 21.99 -27.63 -17.25
C ILE A 432 21.10 -28.04 -16.07
N GLN A 433 20.34 -27.10 -15.51
CA GLN A 433 19.45 -27.31 -14.37
C GLN A 433 18.00 -27.04 -14.75
N SER A 434 17.06 -27.56 -13.95
CA SER A 434 15.63 -27.32 -14.17
C SER A 434 15.22 -25.96 -13.61
N LEU A 435 14.55 -25.14 -14.42
CA LEU A 435 14.01 -23.86 -13.97
C LEU A 435 12.64 -24.08 -13.29
N ILE A 436 12.57 -23.94 -11.96
CA ILE A 436 11.36 -24.10 -11.15
C ILE A 436 11.20 -22.86 -10.26
N ASN A 437 10.04 -22.20 -10.33
CA ASN A 437 9.72 -21.01 -9.53
C ASN A 437 10.77 -19.87 -9.65
N GLY A 438 11.33 -19.69 -10.85
CA GLY A 438 12.35 -18.66 -11.10
C GLY A 438 13.78 -19.02 -10.68
N GLU A 439 14.00 -20.23 -10.17
CA GLU A 439 15.32 -20.71 -9.74
C GLU A 439 15.78 -21.93 -10.55
N PHE A 440 17.07 -22.00 -10.84
CA PHE A 440 17.69 -23.18 -11.44
C PHE A 440 18.04 -24.19 -10.35
N THR A 441 17.40 -25.36 -10.41
CA THR A 441 17.48 -26.39 -9.36
C THR A 441 17.91 -27.74 -9.91
N ASP A 442 18.62 -28.52 -9.08
CA ASP A 442 18.85 -29.94 -9.34
C ASP A 442 17.60 -30.77 -9.03
N SER A 443 17.62 -32.04 -9.43
CA SER A 443 16.57 -33.01 -9.05
C SER A 443 16.50 -33.13 -7.53
N SER A 444 15.29 -33.30 -6.98
CA SER A 444 15.08 -33.55 -5.55
C SER A 444 15.84 -34.76 -4.99
N THR A 445 16.24 -35.69 -5.86
CA THR A 445 17.07 -36.86 -5.49
C THR A 445 18.55 -36.68 -5.82
N GLY A 446 18.91 -35.61 -6.51
CA GLY A 446 20.26 -35.43 -7.08
C GLY A 446 20.56 -36.30 -8.30
N GLU A 447 19.63 -37.19 -8.72
CA GLU A 447 19.82 -38.00 -9.92
C GLU A 447 19.86 -37.13 -11.18
N THR A 448 20.73 -37.53 -12.12
CA THR A 448 20.84 -36.93 -13.44
C THR A 448 20.65 -37.99 -14.52
N MET A 449 20.37 -37.55 -15.74
CA MET A 449 20.35 -38.39 -16.94
C MET A 449 21.20 -37.75 -18.04
N PRO A 450 21.87 -38.55 -18.89
CA PRO A 450 22.63 -38.02 -20.01
C PRO A 450 21.68 -37.48 -21.09
N THR A 451 22.01 -36.33 -21.67
CA THR A 451 21.57 -35.97 -23.02
C THR A 451 22.66 -36.35 -24.01
N ILE A 452 22.27 -36.92 -25.14
CA ILE A 452 23.15 -37.56 -26.12
C ILE A 452 22.95 -36.86 -27.45
N ASP A 453 24.04 -36.46 -28.10
CA ASP A 453 24.02 -35.90 -29.45
C ASP A 453 23.61 -37.00 -30.43
N PRO A 454 22.45 -36.87 -31.13
CA PRO A 454 21.97 -37.93 -32.02
C PRO A 454 22.85 -38.16 -33.26
N SER A 455 23.75 -37.22 -33.59
CA SER A 455 24.62 -37.30 -34.76
C SER A 455 25.97 -37.97 -34.47
N THR A 456 26.46 -37.86 -33.22
CA THR A 456 27.76 -38.41 -32.81
C THR A 456 27.63 -39.58 -31.83
N GLU A 457 26.46 -39.78 -31.22
CA GLU A 457 26.22 -40.70 -30.10
C GLU A 457 27.03 -40.37 -28.83
N GLU A 458 27.68 -39.20 -28.78
CA GLU A 458 28.44 -38.75 -27.62
C GLU A 458 27.54 -38.03 -26.61
N VAL A 459 27.90 -38.09 -25.34
CA VAL A 459 27.17 -37.40 -24.27
C VAL A 459 27.46 -35.89 -24.35
N ILE A 460 26.42 -35.07 -24.53
CA ILE A 460 26.54 -33.60 -24.51
C ILE A 460 26.75 -33.13 -23.07
N CYS A 461 25.83 -33.49 -22.17
CA CYS A 461 25.90 -33.19 -20.74
C CYS A 461 24.95 -34.09 -19.93
N HIS A 462 24.92 -33.89 -18.61
CA HIS A 462 23.95 -34.53 -17.72
C HIS A 462 22.98 -33.49 -17.19
N VAL A 463 21.68 -33.76 -17.32
CA VAL A 463 20.59 -32.91 -16.85
C VAL A 463 19.84 -33.57 -15.69
N PRO A 464 19.17 -32.80 -14.81
CA PRO A 464 18.38 -33.35 -13.73
C PRO A 464 17.32 -34.34 -14.20
N LYS A 465 17.27 -35.50 -13.53
CA LYS A 465 16.17 -36.45 -13.68
C LYS A 465 15.07 -36.09 -12.69
N CYS A 466 14.16 -35.22 -13.13
CA CYS A 466 13.05 -34.74 -12.28
C CYS A 466 12.15 -35.89 -11.81
N THR A 467 11.78 -35.86 -10.54
CA THR A 467 10.86 -36.80 -9.92
C THR A 467 9.44 -36.22 -9.86
N PRO A 468 8.42 -37.02 -9.48
CA PRO A 468 7.08 -36.48 -9.18
C PRO A 468 7.09 -35.32 -8.18
N ALA A 469 8.00 -35.31 -7.20
CA ALA A 469 8.11 -34.21 -6.24
C ALA A 469 8.60 -32.90 -6.88
N ASP A 470 9.47 -32.99 -7.89
CA ASP A 470 9.94 -31.83 -8.66
C ASP A 470 8.82 -31.27 -9.54
N VAL A 471 8.06 -32.15 -10.18
CA VAL A 471 6.85 -31.78 -10.94
C VAL A 471 5.83 -31.10 -10.03
N ASP A 472 5.57 -31.67 -8.85
CA ASP A 472 4.68 -31.06 -7.86
C ASP A 472 5.16 -29.68 -7.42
N ARG A 473 6.47 -29.46 -7.26
CA ARG A 473 7.02 -28.11 -6.98
C ARG A 473 6.73 -27.14 -8.12
N ALA A 474 6.94 -27.55 -9.37
CA ALA A 474 6.64 -26.72 -10.54
C ALA A 474 5.15 -26.39 -10.67
N VAL A 475 4.28 -27.39 -10.48
CA VAL A 475 2.82 -27.20 -10.52
C VAL A 475 2.35 -26.28 -9.39
N ARG A 476 2.85 -26.47 -8.16
CA ARG A 476 2.55 -25.58 -7.03
C ARG A 476 3.00 -24.14 -7.28
N ALA A 477 4.16 -23.94 -7.90
CA ALA A 477 4.64 -22.61 -8.26
C ALA A 477 3.73 -21.93 -9.30
N ALA A 478 3.28 -22.68 -10.31
CA ALA A 478 2.34 -22.19 -11.31
C ALA A 478 0.96 -21.87 -10.70
N ASP A 479 0.42 -22.77 -9.87
CA ASP A 479 -0.82 -22.58 -9.11
C ASP A 479 -0.74 -21.32 -8.23
N GLU A 480 0.38 -21.15 -7.53
CA GLU A 480 0.62 -19.98 -6.69
C GLU A 480 0.68 -18.69 -7.51
N ALA A 481 1.42 -18.68 -8.62
CA ALA A 481 1.48 -17.54 -9.52
C ALA A 481 0.08 -17.16 -10.06
N PHE A 482 -0.74 -18.16 -10.36
CA PHE A 482 -2.07 -17.99 -10.93
C PHE A 482 -3.15 -17.56 -9.92
N HIS A 483 -3.13 -18.07 -8.69
CA HIS A 483 -4.17 -17.77 -7.71
C HIS A 483 -3.80 -16.63 -6.75
N TYR A 484 -2.51 -16.45 -6.47
CA TYR A 484 -2.05 -15.58 -5.39
C TYR A 484 -0.89 -14.65 -5.78
N GLY A 485 -0.16 -14.99 -6.85
CA GLY A 485 0.98 -14.25 -7.36
C GLY A 485 0.61 -13.03 -8.20
N GLU A 486 1.63 -12.27 -8.57
CA GLU A 486 1.50 -11.03 -9.32
C GLU A 486 0.83 -11.23 -10.68
N TRP A 487 1.05 -12.37 -11.32
CA TRP A 487 0.48 -12.69 -12.63
C TRP A 487 -1.03 -12.48 -12.70
N SER A 488 -1.76 -12.95 -11.68
CA SER A 488 -3.22 -12.78 -11.58
C SER A 488 -3.69 -11.36 -11.28
N LYS A 489 -2.82 -10.55 -10.67
CA LYS A 489 -3.10 -9.18 -10.20
C LYS A 489 -2.73 -8.12 -11.25
N ILE A 490 -1.78 -8.40 -12.14
CA ILE A 490 -1.42 -7.49 -13.23
C ILE A 490 -2.50 -7.49 -14.31
N SER A 491 -2.68 -6.31 -14.92
CA SER A 491 -3.72 -6.12 -15.95
C SER A 491 -3.49 -7.04 -17.15
N PRO A 492 -4.56 -7.41 -17.89
CA PRO A 492 -4.41 -8.26 -19.07
C PRO A 492 -3.48 -7.66 -20.14
N ARG A 493 -3.49 -6.33 -20.28
CA ARG A 493 -2.56 -5.61 -21.15
C ARG A 493 -1.11 -5.79 -20.73
N GLU A 494 -0.84 -5.75 -19.43
CA GLU A 494 0.50 -5.93 -18.88
C GLU A 494 0.99 -7.37 -19.07
N ARG A 495 0.11 -8.37 -18.89
CA ARG A 495 0.43 -9.78 -19.23
C ARG A 495 0.81 -9.93 -20.70
N GLY A 496 0.01 -9.36 -21.59
CA GLY A 496 0.30 -9.33 -23.03
C GLY A 496 1.67 -8.71 -23.33
N ARG A 497 2.00 -7.57 -22.69
CA ARG A 497 3.30 -6.91 -22.82
C ARG A 497 4.47 -7.83 -22.41
N LEU A 498 4.36 -8.53 -21.29
CA LEU A 498 5.40 -9.47 -20.83
C LEU A 498 5.58 -10.64 -21.79
N MET A 499 4.49 -11.20 -22.32
CA MET A 499 4.55 -12.29 -23.30
C MET A 499 5.13 -11.84 -24.64
N TYR A 500 4.80 -10.64 -25.11
CA TYR A 500 5.45 -10.07 -26.30
C TYR A 500 6.95 -9.89 -26.09
N ARG A 501 7.35 -9.40 -24.92
CA ARG A 501 8.77 -9.24 -24.58
C ARG A 501 9.51 -10.58 -24.60
N LEU A 502 8.89 -11.67 -24.13
CA LEU A 502 9.47 -13.01 -24.22
C LEU A 502 9.66 -13.42 -25.70
N ALA A 503 8.64 -13.20 -26.54
CA ALA A 503 8.75 -13.49 -27.97
C ALA A 503 9.84 -12.66 -28.67
N ASP A 504 9.99 -11.38 -28.31
CA ASP A 504 11.06 -10.52 -28.84
C ASP A 504 12.45 -11.01 -28.43
N LEU A 505 12.62 -11.47 -27.19
CA LEU A 505 13.87 -12.08 -26.72
C LEU A 505 14.16 -13.40 -27.43
N MET A 506 13.15 -14.25 -27.62
CA MET A 506 13.30 -15.50 -28.38
C MET A 506 13.70 -15.23 -29.84
N GLU A 507 13.12 -14.20 -30.49
CA GLU A 507 13.49 -13.80 -31.85
C GLU A 507 14.93 -13.28 -31.90
N GLN A 508 15.33 -12.45 -30.94
CA GLN A 508 16.70 -11.95 -30.82
C GLN A 508 17.73 -13.08 -30.70
N HIS A 509 17.40 -14.13 -29.94
CA HIS A 509 18.28 -15.28 -29.68
C HIS A 509 17.93 -16.52 -30.53
N ARG A 510 17.17 -16.36 -31.63
CA ARG A 510 16.62 -17.49 -32.39
C ARG A 510 17.67 -18.42 -32.98
N GLU A 511 18.84 -17.88 -33.37
CA GLU A 511 19.93 -18.67 -33.95
C GLU A 511 20.64 -19.51 -32.89
N GLU A 512 20.77 -18.98 -31.67
CA GLU A 512 21.30 -19.68 -30.49
C GLU A 512 20.34 -20.81 -30.09
N LEU A 513 19.05 -20.50 -29.92
CA LEU A 513 18.01 -21.49 -29.61
C LEU A 513 17.93 -22.60 -30.67
N ALA A 514 18.00 -22.24 -31.95
CA ALA A 514 17.98 -23.21 -33.05
C ALA A 514 19.23 -24.10 -33.08
N THR A 515 20.38 -23.57 -32.64
CA THR A 515 21.62 -24.33 -32.52
C THR A 515 21.50 -25.36 -31.40
N ILE A 516 20.96 -24.97 -30.24
CA ILE A 516 20.71 -25.88 -29.11
C ILE A 516 19.72 -26.98 -29.50
N GLU A 517 18.60 -26.60 -30.13
CA GLU A 517 17.58 -27.55 -30.60
C GLU A 517 18.15 -28.55 -31.61
N ALA A 518 19.02 -28.10 -32.52
CA ALA A 518 19.63 -28.97 -33.53
C ALA A 518 20.55 -30.02 -32.90
N ILE A 519 21.35 -29.67 -31.89
CA ILE A 519 22.28 -30.60 -31.24
C ILE A 519 21.57 -31.57 -30.30
N ASP A 520 20.53 -31.13 -29.59
CA ASP A 520 19.84 -31.94 -28.59
C ASP A 520 18.79 -32.86 -29.22
N ALA A 521 17.97 -32.34 -30.14
CA ALA A 521 16.92 -33.12 -30.80
C ALA A 521 17.37 -33.79 -32.12
N GLY A 522 18.57 -33.47 -32.62
CA GLY A 522 19.08 -33.97 -33.91
C GLY A 522 18.36 -33.38 -35.12
N ALA A 523 17.67 -32.26 -34.96
CA ALA A 523 16.94 -31.61 -36.04
C ALA A 523 17.88 -30.93 -37.04
N VAL A 524 17.54 -30.96 -38.34
CA VAL A 524 18.25 -30.15 -39.34
C VAL A 524 18.14 -28.68 -38.95
N TYR A 525 19.26 -27.96 -38.83
CA TYR A 525 19.30 -26.58 -38.32
C TYR A 525 18.28 -25.63 -38.96
N THR A 526 18.08 -25.72 -40.28
CA THR A 526 17.10 -24.88 -40.99
C THR A 526 15.66 -25.18 -40.59
N LEU A 527 15.35 -26.43 -40.21
CA LEU A 527 14.05 -26.83 -39.65
C LEU A 527 13.91 -26.30 -38.22
N ALA A 528 14.94 -26.46 -37.38
CA ALA A 528 14.95 -25.93 -36.01
C ALA A 528 14.73 -24.41 -35.99
N LEU A 529 15.46 -23.67 -36.84
CA LEU A 529 15.37 -22.22 -36.93
C LEU A 529 14.01 -21.73 -37.42
N LYS A 530 13.52 -22.26 -38.57
CA LYS A 530 12.31 -21.74 -39.20
C LYS A 530 11.03 -22.28 -38.58
N THR A 531 11.05 -23.51 -38.07
CA THR A 531 9.85 -24.23 -37.65
C THR A 531 9.80 -24.35 -36.14
N HIS A 532 10.76 -25.00 -35.49
CA HIS A 532 10.68 -25.24 -34.05
C HIS A 532 10.71 -23.92 -33.27
N VAL A 533 11.74 -23.11 -33.48
CA VAL A 533 11.90 -21.81 -32.83
C VAL A 533 10.97 -20.77 -33.46
N GLY A 534 10.99 -20.65 -34.79
CA GLY A 534 10.15 -19.69 -35.52
C GLY A 534 8.65 -19.79 -35.21
N MET A 535 8.07 -21.00 -35.24
CA MET A 535 6.65 -21.16 -34.89
C MET A 535 6.38 -20.97 -33.40
N SER A 536 7.31 -21.34 -32.52
CA SER A 536 7.17 -21.09 -31.07
C SER A 536 7.06 -19.60 -30.76
N ILE A 537 7.85 -18.77 -31.45
CA ILE A 537 7.78 -17.29 -31.35
C ILE A 537 6.40 -16.79 -31.78
N GLU A 538 5.91 -17.26 -32.93
CA GLU A 538 4.59 -16.87 -33.43
C GLU A 538 3.45 -17.29 -32.49
N VAL A 539 3.56 -18.47 -31.86
CA VAL A 539 2.60 -18.93 -30.84
C VAL A 539 2.58 -18.00 -29.63
N TRP A 540 3.74 -17.60 -29.12
CA TRP A 540 3.81 -16.62 -28.02
C TRP A 540 3.19 -15.28 -28.42
N ARG A 541 3.48 -14.77 -29.62
CA ARG A 541 2.89 -13.51 -30.13
C ARG A 541 1.38 -13.61 -30.30
N TYR A 542 0.89 -14.76 -30.76
CA TYR A 542 -0.53 -15.03 -30.90
C TYR A 542 -1.23 -14.95 -29.54
N PHE A 543 -0.79 -15.74 -28.54
CA PHE A 543 -1.40 -15.73 -27.20
C PHE A 543 -1.23 -14.40 -26.46
N ALA A 544 -0.11 -13.70 -26.63
CA ALA A 544 0.09 -12.36 -26.07
C ALA A 544 -1.01 -11.39 -26.54
N GLY A 545 -1.39 -11.46 -27.81
CA GLY A 545 -2.45 -10.64 -28.40
C GLY A 545 -3.87 -11.07 -28.05
N TRP A 546 -4.07 -12.19 -27.35
CA TRP A 546 -5.36 -12.60 -26.80
C TRP A 546 -5.60 -12.07 -25.38
N CYS A 547 -4.55 -11.76 -24.63
CA CYS A 547 -4.65 -11.34 -23.24
C CYS A 547 -5.62 -10.17 -23.04
N ASP A 548 -5.60 -9.17 -23.91
CA ASP A 548 -6.50 -8.01 -23.85
C ASP A 548 -7.83 -8.21 -24.60
N LYS A 549 -7.93 -9.21 -25.49
CA LYS A 549 -9.14 -9.47 -26.31
C LYS A 549 -10.15 -10.41 -25.64
N ILE A 550 -9.70 -11.41 -24.87
CA ILE A 550 -10.60 -12.39 -24.22
C ILE A 550 -11.31 -11.78 -23.01
N HIS A 551 -10.67 -10.88 -22.27
CA HIS A 551 -11.26 -10.30 -21.06
C HIS A 551 -12.51 -9.44 -21.33
N VAL A 552 -12.57 -8.78 -22.50
CA VAL A 552 -13.74 -7.99 -22.90
C VAL A 552 -14.96 -8.89 -23.13
N SER A 553 -14.79 -10.10 -23.66
CA SER A 553 -15.92 -11.02 -23.89
C SER A 553 -16.35 -11.73 -22.61
N TRP A 554 -15.44 -12.07 -21.70
CA TRP A 554 -15.79 -12.71 -20.42
C TRP A 554 -16.54 -11.78 -19.45
N GLU A 555 -16.14 -10.52 -19.32
CA GLU A 555 -16.91 -9.55 -18.52
C GLU A 555 -18.26 -9.21 -19.16
N PHE A 556 -18.31 -9.19 -20.50
CA PHE A 556 -19.56 -9.03 -21.25
C PHE A 556 -20.52 -10.20 -21.01
N CYS A 557 -20.07 -11.45 -21.16
CA CYS A 557 -20.88 -12.65 -20.91
C CYS A 557 -21.28 -12.77 -19.43
N ARG A 558 -20.39 -12.44 -18.49
CA ARG A 558 -20.70 -12.45 -17.04
C ARG A 558 -21.73 -11.39 -16.65
N LYS A 559 -21.74 -10.22 -17.31
CA LYS A 559 -22.78 -9.20 -17.12
C LYS A 559 -24.14 -9.59 -17.70
N HIS A 560 -24.18 -10.45 -18.71
CA HIS A 560 -25.40 -10.78 -19.46
C HIS A 560 -25.93 -12.20 -19.20
N GLY A 561 -25.27 -12.99 -18.34
CA GLY A 561 -25.81 -14.24 -17.82
C GLY A 561 -25.75 -15.43 -18.78
N ASP A 562 -24.84 -15.42 -19.76
CA ASP A 562 -24.74 -16.49 -20.77
C ASP A 562 -23.86 -17.69 -20.35
N PHE A 563 -23.60 -17.89 -19.04
CA PHE A 563 -23.02 -19.12 -18.48
C PHE A 563 -23.53 -19.41 -17.06
#